data_AF-A0A444A1N8-F1
#
_entry.id   AF-A0A444A1N8-F1
#
_cell.length_a   1.000
_cell.length_b   1.000
_cell.length_c   1.000
_cell.angle_alpha   90.00
_cell.angle_beta   90.00
_cell.angle_gamma   90.00
#
_symmetry.space_group_name_H-M   'P 1'
#
loop_
_entity.id
_entity.type
_entity.pdbx_description
1 polymer ?
#
loop_
_entity_poly.entity_id
_entity_poly.type
_entity_poly.pdbx_seq_one_letter_code
_entity_poly.pdbx_strand_id
1 'polypeptide(L)'
;FTATLSHASQGVTTITTDKGVITIADGETTGTLKIDAANGEDVYKDGSELVATITGVDGPGFEKLEVKDGSGSATAKVVDTETASTVSLSGSVQNEGSTAQYVFTATLSHASQGVTTITTDKGVITIADGETTGTLKIDAANGEDVYKDGSELVATITGVDGPGFEKLEIKDGSGSATAKVVDTETASTVSLSGSVQNEGSTAQYVFTATLSHASQGVTTITTDKGVITIADGETTGTLKIDAA
;
A
#
# COMPACT_ATOMS: atom_id res chain seq x y z
N PHE A 1 25.44 -26.23 -22.68
CA PHE A 1 25.81 -27.65 -22.51
C PHE A 1 27.11 -27.94 -23.24
N THR A 2 27.98 -28.75 -22.66
CA THR A 2 29.27 -29.13 -23.24
C THR A 2 29.33 -30.64 -23.36
N ALA A 3 29.69 -31.14 -24.54
CA ALA A 3 30.03 -32.55 -24.74
C ALA A 3 31.55 -32.69 -24.80
N THR A 4 32.06 -33.80 -24.26
CA THR A 4 33.49 -34.11 -24.22
C THR A 4 33.72 -35.53 -24.70
N LEU A 5 34.53 -35.70 -25.72
CA LEU A 5 35.06 -36.99 -26.18
C LEU A 5 36.29 -37.36 -25.33
N SER A 6 36.48 -38.66 -25.10
CA SER A 6 37.67 -39.16 -24.39
C SER A 6 38.96 -39.03 -25.23
N HIS A 7 38.82 -38.87 -26.55
CA HIS A 7 39.90 -38.72 -27.52
C HIS A 7 39.50 -37.71 -28.59
N ALA A 8 40.48 -37.12 -29.27
CA ALA A 8 40.24 -36.17 -30.35
C ALA A 8 39.43 -36.80 -31.49
N SER A 9 38.47 -36.05 -32.03
CA SER A 9 37.68 -36.44 -33.21
C SER A 9 38.57 -36.53 -34.45
N GLN A 10 38.30 -37.48 -35.35
CA GLN A 10 38.94 -37.60 -36.67
C GLN A 10 37.91 -37.34 -37.77
N GLY A 11 37.62 -36.06 -38.00
CA GLY A 11 36.46 -35.53 -38.72
C GLY A 11 35.47 -34.86 -37.77
N VAL A 12 34.34 -34.42 -38.29
CA VAL A 12 33.31 -33.75 -37.47
C VAL A 12 32.46 -34.78 -36.75
N THR A 13 32.44 -34.73 -35.41
CA THR A 13 31.54 -35.54 -34.57
C THR A 13 30.31 -34.73 -34.17
N THR A 14 29.14 -35.36 -34.25
CA THR A 14 27.84 -34.80 -33.92
C THR A 14 27.24 -35.52 -32.71
N ILE A 15 26.89 -34.76 -31.67
CA ILE A 15 26.12 -35.25 -30.53
C ILE A 15 24.73 -34.63 -30.61
N THR A 16 23.71 -35.45 -30.83
CA THR A 16 22.31 -35.01 -30.83
C THR A 16 21.76 -35.10 -29.42
N THR A 17 21.13 -34.02 -28.98
CA THR A 17 20.39 -33.96 -27.71
C THR A 17 18.93 -33.60 -27.97
N ASP A 18 18.07 -33.78 -26.97
CA ASP A 18 16.67 -33.32 -27.02
C ASP A 18 16.53 -31.78 -27.07
N LYS A 19 17.62 -31.02 -26.85
CA LYS A 19 17.64 -29.56 -26.90
C LYS A 19 18.38 -28.97 -28.10
N GLY A 20 18.97 -29.80 -28.96
CA GLY A 20 19.73 -29.37 -30.11
C GLY A 20 20.97 -30.22 -30.39
N VAL A 21 21.81 -29.75 -31.30
CA VAL A 21 22.99 -30.48 -31.77
C VAL A 21 24.26 -29.82 -31.26
N ILE A 22 25.20 -30.62 -30.76
CA ILE A 22 26.56 -30.22 -30.45
C ILE A 22 27.49 -30.76 -31.53
N THR A 23 28.30 -29.88 -32.11
CA THR A 23 29.32 -30.24 -33.10
C THR A 23 30.70 -30.16 -32.45
N ILE A 24 31.49 -31.22 -32.62
CA ILE A 24 32.90 -31.28 -32.22
C ILE A 24 33.72 -31.32 -33.51
N ALA A 25 34.57 -30.32 -33.70
CA ALA A 25 35.38 -30.18 -34.90
C ALA A 25 36.47 -31.27 -35.00
N ASP A 26 37.01 -31.45 -36.20
CA ASP A 26 38.15 -32.35 -36.42
C ASP A 26 39.36 -31.95 -35.57
N GLY A 27 40.02 -32.92 -34.96
CA GLY A 27 41.12 -32.71 -34.03
C GLY A 27 40.72 -32.23 -32.63
N GLU A 28 39.46 -31.85 -32.40
CA GLU A 28 38.98 -31.35 -31.11
C GLU A 28 38.36 -32.45 -30.24
N THR A 29 38.27 -32.18 -28.94
CA THR A 29 37.65 -33.09 -27.95
C THR A 29 36.35 -32.56 -27.38
N THR A 30 36.05 -31.27 -27.58
CA THR A 30 34.89 -30.62 -26.96
C THR A 30 34.07 -29.84 -27.96
N GLY A 31 32.77 -29.81 -27.72
CA GLY A 31 31.82 -28.96 -28.42
C GLY A 31 30.78 -28.43 -27.46
N THR A 32 30.16 -27.32 -27.83
CA THR A 32 29.18 -26.64 -26.97
C THR A 32 27.88 -26.35 -27.70
N LEU A 33 26.77 -26.56 -27.01
CA LEU A 33 25.44 -26.07 -27.38
C LEU A 33 25.07 -24.93 -26.41
N LYS A 34 24.89 -23.72 -26.96
CA LYS A 34 24.40 -22.56 -26.23
C LYS A 34 22.88 -22.48 -26.37
N ILE A 35 22.20 -22.30 -25.24
CA ILE A 35 20.77 -22.03 -25.17
C ILE A 35 20.64 -20.83 -24.25
N ASP A 36 19.98 -19.78 -24.72
CA ASP A 36 19.77 -18.58 -23.93
C ASP A 36 18.68 -18.84 -22.89
N ALA A 37 18.88 -18.32 -21.67
CA ALA A 37 17.85 -18.38 -20.63
C ALA A 37 16.67 -17.48 -21.00
N ALA A 38 15.45 -17.90 -20.66
CA ALA A 38 14.25 -17.08 -20.86
C ALA A 38 14.04 -16.07 -19.72
N ASN A 39 14.57 -16.37 -18.54
CA ASN A 39 14.46 -15.55 -17.34
C ASN A 39 15.40 -14.34 -17.42
N GLY A 40 14.90 -13.19 -16.98
CA GLY A 40 15.68 -11.95 -16.85
C GLY A 40 15.82 -11.56 -15.38
N GLU A 41 16.69 -10.60 -15.10
CA GLU A 41 16.76 -10.00 -13.77
C GLU A 41 15.50 -9.18 -13.50
N ASP A 42 14.71 -9.55 -12.50
CA ASP A 42 13.64 -8.73 -11.99
C ASP A 42 13.52 -8.80 -10.46
N VAL A 43 12.32 -8.84 -9.90
CA VAL A 43 12.06 -8.84 -8.44
C VAL A 43 11.28 -10.08 -8.01
N TYR A 44 11.02 -11.00 -8.92
CA TYR A 44 10.17 -12.15 -8.76
C TYR A 44 10.97 -13.43 -8.82
N LYS A 45 10.60 -14.35 -7.94
CA LYS A 45 11.19 -15.68 -7.85
C LYS A 45 10.92 -16.45 -9.14
N ASP A 46 11.89 -16.51 -10.03
CA ASP A 46 11.70 -17.09 -11.36
C ASP A 46 12.75 -18.15 -11.75
N GLY A 47 13.77 -18.41 -10.91
CA GLY A 47 14.88 -19.33 -11.19
C GLY A 47 14.47 -20.64 -11.87
N SER A 48 15.28 -21.10 -12.83
CA SER A 48 14.91 -22.19 -13.74
C SER A 48 15.99 -23.25 -13.92
N GLU A 49 15.56 -24.45 -14.31
CA GLU A 49 16.45 -25.57 -14.65
C GLU A 49 16.17 -26.08 -16.06
N LEU A 50 17.24 -26.44 -16.78
CA LEU A 50 17.16 -27.04 -18.10
C LEU A 50 18.00 -28.32 -18.12
N VAL A 51 17.36 -29.45 -18.45
CA VAL A 51 18.02 -30.74 -18.64
C VAL A 51 18.18 -30.99 -20.12
N ALA A 52 19.38 -31.36 -20.57
CA ALA A 52 19.62 -31.87 -21.92
C ALA A 52 20.08 -33.33 -21.84
N THR A 53 19.49 -34.18 -22.68
CA THR A 53 19.77 -35.62 -22.75
C THR A 53 20.26 -35.97 -24.15
N ILE A 54 21.35 -36.73 -24.24
CA ILE A 54 21.89 -37.26 -25.48
C ILE A 54 20.90 -38.29 -26.05
N THR A 55 20.49 -38.09 -27.28
CA THR A 55 19.58 -38.98 -28.03
C THR A 55 20.27 -39.69 -29.19
N GLY A 56 21.44 -39.21 -29.60
CA GLY A 56 22.25 -39.83 -30.65
C GLY A 56 23.69 -39.33 -30.63
N VAL A 57 24.60 -40.19 -31.07
CA VAL A 57 26.01 -39.87 -31.29
C VAL A 57 26.41 -40.39 -32.66
N ASP A 58 27.08 -39.57 -33.45
CA ASP A 58 27.59 -39.94 -34.76
C ASP A 58 28.94 -39.26 -34.98
N GLY A 59 30.00 -40.04 -35.22
CA GLY A 59 31.36 -39.53 -35.27
C GLY A 59 32.29 -40.41 -36.10
N PRO A 60 32.99 -39.86 -37.10
CA PRO A 60 33.93 -40.62 -37.92
C PRO A 60 35.22 -40.94 -37.14
N GLY A 61 35.89 -42.02 -37.56
CA GLY A 61 37.24 -42.37 -37.08
C GLY A 61 37.31 -43.06 -35.72
N PHE A 62 36.17 -43.35 -35.08
CA PHE A 62 36.10 -44.23 -33.91
C PHE A 62 35.66 -45.64 -34.33
N GLU A 63 36.32 -46.69 -33.84
CA GLU A 63 35.84 -48.08 -34.02
C GLU A 63 34.51 -48.31 -33.29
N LYS A 64 34.29 -47.58 -32.19
CA LYS A 64 33.05 -47.52 -31.43
C LYS A 64 32.95 -46.19 -30.68
N LEU A 65 31.85 -45.47 -30.87
CA LEU A 65 31.51 -44.28 -30.09
C LEU A 65 30.25 -44.55 -29.29
N GLU A 66 30.33 -44.43 -27.97
CA GLU A 66 29.20 -44.67 -27.07
C GLU A 66 29.16 -43.65 -25.93
N VAL A 67 27.97 -43.43 -25.38
CA VAL A 67 27.76 -42.54 -24.24
C VAL A 67 28.24 -43.24 -22.98
N LYS A 68 29.09 -42.57 -22.19
CA LYS A 68 29.54 -43.08 -20.90
C LYS A 68 28.35 -43.28 -19.95
N ASP A 69 28.30 -44.43 -19.28
CA ASP A 69 27.28 -44.75 -18.28
C ASP A 69 27.09 -43.61 -17.27
N GLY A 70 25.82 -43.23 -17.05
CA GLY A 70 25.44 -42.14 -16.15
C GLY A 70 25.76 -40.72 -16.65
N SER A 71 26.32 -40.56 -17.86
CA SER A 71 26.70 -39.26 -18.44
C SER A 71 25.82 -38.85 -19.63
N GLY A 72 24.69 -39.52 -19.84
CA GLY A 72 23.78 -39.26 -20.96
C GLY A 72 22.93 -38.00 -20.80
N SER A 73 22.92 -37.37 -19.63
CA SER A 73 22.17 -36.14 -19.38
C SER A 73 22.98 -35.16 -18.54
N ALA A 74 22.74 -33.86 -18.73
CA ALA A 74 23.29 -32.80 -17.91
C ALA A 74 22.20 -31.77 -17.57
N THR A 75 22.29 -31.19 -16.37
CA THR A 75 21.40 -30.12 -15.90
C THR A 75 22.17 -28.81 -15.87
N ALA A 76 21.62 -27.78 -16.51
CA ALA A 76 22.00 -26.39 -16.34
C ALA A 76 20.96 -25.70 -15.46
N LYS A 77 21.40 -24.74 -14.63
CA LYS A 77 20.53 -23.97 -13.75
C LYS A 77 20.77 -22.48 -13.96
N VAL A 78 19.69 -21.71 -13.98
CA VAL A 78 19.70 -20.27 -13.76
C VAL A 78 19.31 -20.09 -12.30
N VAL A 79 20.27 -19.63 -11.50
CA VAL A 79 20.03 -19.32 -10.09
C VAL A 79 19.54 -17.91 -10.02
N ASP A 80 18.46 -17.73 -9.27
CA ASP A 80 17.85 -16.44 -9.06
C ASP A 80 18.70 -15.54 -8.16
N THR A 81 18.66 -14.25 -8.41
CA THR A 81 19.27 -13.20 -7.60
C THR A 81 18.23 -12.59 -6.67
N GLU A 82 18.67 -11.75 -5.73
CA GLU A 82 17.73 -11.06 -4.83
C GLU A 82 17.74 -9.57 -5.15
N THR A 83 16.60 -9.08 -5.60
CA THR A 83 16.25 -7.69 -5.87
C THR A 83 15.00 -7.35 -5.07
N ALA A 84 15.12 -6.36 -4.18
CA ALA A 84 14.04 -6.01 -3.28
C ALA A 84 12.92 -5.24 -4.00
N SER A 85 11.68 -5.64 -3.73
CA SER A 85 10.50 -4.81 -3.88
C SER A 85 10.14 -4.13 -2.57
N THR A 86 9.48 -2.99 -2.66
CA THR A 86 9.10 -2.21 -1.48
C THR A 86 7.60 -1.96 -1.42
N VAL A 87 7.08 -1.79 -0.20
CA VAL A 87 5.75 -1.25 0.06
C VAL A 87 5.84 0.09 0.79
N SER A 88 4.91 0.99 0.50
CA SER A 88 4.75 2.27 1.19
C SER A 88 3.29 2.48 1.62
N LEU A 89 3.07 3.28 2.67
CA LEU A 89 1.74 3.64 3.16
C LEU A 89 1.51 5.14 2.97
N SER A 90 0.30 5.50 2.57
CA SER A 90 -0.18 6.89 2.50
C SER A 90 -1.56 7.02 3.13
N GLY A 91 -1.90 8.22 3.61
CA GLY A 91 -3.20 8.53 4.21
C GLY A 91 -3.91 9.63 3.42
N SER A 92 -5.24 9.60 3.40
CA SER A 92 -6.07 10.59 2.72
C SER A 92 -6.15 11.91 3.48
N VAL A 93 -6.44 13.00 2.76
CA VAL A 93 -6.98 14.23 3.35
C VAL A 93 -8.31 14.50 2.67
N GLN A 94 -9.38 14.62 3.44
CA GLN A 94 -10.69 14.99 2.94
C GLN A 94 -11.45 15.82 3.96
N ASN A 95 -12.52 16.48 3.51
CA ASN A 95 -13.40 17.20 4.42
C ASN A 95 -14.32 16.21 5.17
N GLU A 96 -14.88 16.66 6.28
CA GLU A 96 -15.94 15.96 6.98
C GLU A 96 -17.24 15.87 6.17
N GLY A 97 -18.18 15.10 6.72
CA GLY A 97 -19.48 14.85 6.10
C GLY A 97 -19.97 13.45 6.44
N SER A 98 -21.19 13.13 5.97
CA SER A 98 -21.89 11.88 6.34
C SER A 98 -21.20 10.59 5.89
N THR A 99 -20.20 10.68 5.01
CA THR A 99 -19.43 9.53 4.50
C THR A 99 -17.92 9.73 4.66
N ALA A 100 -17.49 10.61 5.57
CA ALA A 100 -16.07 10.83 5.82
C ALA A 100 -15.41 9.56 6.39
N GLN A 101 -14.21 9.27 5.91
CA GLN A 101 -13.42 8.08 6.26
C GLN A 101 -11.92 8.41 6.40
N TYR A 102 -11.20 7.68 7.22
CA TYR A 102 -9.76 7.60 7.11
C TYR A 102 -9.42 6.53 6.08
N VAL A 103 -8.82 6.94 4.96
CA VAL A 103 -8.38 6.01 3.91
C VAL A 103 -6.86 5.88 3.96
N PHE A 104 -6.38 4.66 4.18
CA PHE A 104 -4.97 4.32 4.07
C PHE A 104 -4.74 3.48 2.82
N THR A 105 -3.77 3.88 2.01
CA THR A 105 -3.43 3.20 0.75
C THR A 105 -2.01 2.64 0.88
N ALA A 106 -1.90 1.32 0.73
CA ALA A 106 -0.60 0.67 0.56
C ALA A 106 -0.25 0.58 -0.93
N THR A 107 0.99 0.89 -1.27
CA THR A 107 1.50 0.88 -2.65
C THR A 107 2.78 0.07 -2.74
N LEU A 108 2.75 -0.99 -3.55
CA LEU A 108 3.92 -1.79 -3.94
C LEU A 108 4.70 -1.10 -5.06
N SER A 109 6.03 -1.25 -5.07
CA SER A 109 6.87 -0.76 -6.17
C SER A 109 6.76 -1.60 -7.45
N HIS A 110 6.26 -2.82 -7.34
CA HIS A 110 6.04 -3.76 -8.44
C HIS A 110 4.70 -4.49 -8.23
N ALA A 111 4.12 -5.00 -9.32
CA ALA A 111 2.83 -5.68 -9.26
C ALA A 111 2.91 -6.94 -8.40
N SER A 112 1.84 -7.25 -7.68
CA SER A 112 1.75 -8.49 -6.91
C SER A 112 1.61 -9.70 -7.84
N GLN A 113 2.27 -10.82 -7.54
CA GLN A 113 2.07 -12.12 -8.20
C GLN A 113 1.30 -13.07 -7.26
N GLY A 114 -0.01 -12.86 -7.18
CA GLY A 114 -0.92 -13.40 -6.17
C GLY A 114 -1.44 -12.30 -5.23
N VAL A 115 -2.14 -12.69 -4.19
CA VAL A 115 -2.67 -11.72 -3.20
C VAL A 115 -1.59 -11.35 -2.21
N THR A 116 -1.25 -10.07 -2.13
CA THR A 116 -0.34 -9.52 -1.11
C THR A 116 -1.13 -8.93 0.05
N THR A 117 -0.69 -9.21 1.27
CA THR A 117 -1.30 -8.75 2.52
C THR A 117 -0.36 -7.81 3.27
N ILE A 118 -0.84 -6.60 3.56
CA ILE A 118 -0.14 -5.59 4.37
C ILE A 118 -0.89 -5.44 5.68
N THR A 119 -0.26 -5.82 6.78
CA THR A 119 -0.84 -5.68 8.12
C THR A 119 -0.44 -4.33 8.72
N THR A 120 -1.42 -3.61 9.25
CA THR A 120 -1.21 -2.35 9.98
C THR A 120 -1.77 -2.46 11.40
N ASP A 121 -1.43 -1.52 12.27
CA ASP A 121 -2.02 -1.40 13.61
C ASP A 121 -3.52 -0.99 13.60
N LYS A 122 -4.07 -0.62 12.43
CA LYS A 122 -5.49 -0.26 12.25
C LYS A 122 -6.30 -1.28 11.46
N GLY A 123 -5.67 -2.31 10.92
CA GLY A 123 -6.33 -3.33 10.10
C GLY A 123 -5.44 -3.88 9.00
N VAL A 124 -6.03 -4.66 8.12
CA VAL A 124 -5.34 -5.33 7.02
C VAL A 124 -5.69 -4.65 5.70
N ILE A 125 -4.68 -4.41 4.86
CA ILE A 125 -4.82 -3.99 3.48
C ILE A 125 -4.49 -5.19 2.59
N THR A 126 -5.37 -5.49 1.63
CA THR A 126 -5.16 -6.54 0.64
C THR A 126 -4.92 -5.92 -0.72
N ILE A 127 -3.88 -6.39 -1.41
CA ILE A 127 -3.52 -6.00 -2.78
C ILE A 127 -3.76 -7.24 -3.65
N ALA A 128 -4.62 -7.10 -4.65
CA ALA A 128 -5.00 -8.20 -5.52
C ALA A 128 -3.84 -8.61 -6.44
N ASP A 129 -3.97 -9.79 -7.04
CA ASP A 129 -3.04 -10.28 -8.06
C ASP A 129 -2.97 -9.31 -9.26
N GLY A 130 -1.76 -9.05 -9.75
CA GLY A 130 -1.49 -8.09 -10.81
C GLY A 130 -1.57 -6.61 -10.41
N GLU A 131 -2.05 -6.30 -9.20
CA GLU A 131 -2.22 -4.94 -8.72
C GLU A 131 -1.01 -4.46 -7.90
N THR A 132 -0.87 -3.13 -7.81
CA THR A 132 0.16 -2.48 -6.99
C THR A 132 -0.42 -1.77 -5.78
N THR A 133 -1.75 -1.64 -5.67
CA THR A 133 -2.39 -0.86 -4.61
C THR A 133 -3.53 -1.60 -3.93
N GLY A 134 -3.71 -1.28 -2.65
CA GLY A 134 -4.84 -1.73 -1.84
C GLY A 134 -5.19 -0.64 -0.82
N THR A 135 -6.43 -0.68 -0.31
CA THR A 135 -6.90 0.34 0.64
C THR A 135 -7.53 -0.27 1.88
N LEU A 136 -7.33 0.40 3.02
CA LEU A 136 -8.06 0.21 4.27
C LEU A 136 -8.88 1.48 4.52
N LYS A 137 -10.17 1.31 4.76
CA LYS A 137 -11.11 2.40 5.04
C LYS A 137 -11.67 2.23 6.44
N ILE A 138 -11.65 3.31 7.21
CA ILE A 138 -12.17 3.35 8.58
C ILE A 138 -13.09 4.55 8.65
N ASP A 139 -14.34 4.35 9.09
CA ASP A 139 -15.30 5.45 9.19
C ASP A 139 -14.83 6.51 10.19
N ALA A 140 -14.94 7.78 9.80
CA ALA A 140 -14.73 8.89 10.71
C ALA A 140 -15.96 9.07 11.60
N ALA A 141 -15.74 9.41 12.86
CA ALA A 141 -16.84 9.70 13.79
C ALA A 141 -17.42 11.11 13.58
N ASN A 142 -16.62 12.02 13.02
CA ASN A 142 -16.96 13.41 12.79
C ASN A 142 -17.95 13.53 11.62
N GLY A 143 -19.01 14.28 11.84
CA GLY A 143 -19.98 14.65 10.81
C GLY A 143 -19.94 16.16 10.59
N GLU A 144 -20.57 16.62 9.51
CA GLU A 144 -20.73 18.05 9.26
C GLU A 144 -21.62 18.69 10.32
N ASP A 145 -21.09 19.66 11.06
CA ASP A 145 -21.85 20.52 11.96
C ASP A 145 -21.19 21.90 12.19
N VAL A 146 -21.67 22.67 13.16
CA VAL A 146 -21.21 24.04 13.45
C VAL A 146 -19.98 24.11 14.35
N TYR A 147 -19.50 22.97 14.85
CA TYR A 147 -18.44 22.88 15.83
C TYR A 147 -17.12 22.59 15.13
N LYS A 148 -16.02 23.01 15.75
CA LYS A 148 -14.68 22.78 15.21
C LYS A 148 -14.13 21.47 15.74
N ASP A 149 -14.28 20.40 15.00
CA ASP A 149 -14.01 19.05 15.49
C ASP A 149 -13.11 18.18 14.60
N GLY A 150 -12.56 18.72 13.50
CA GLY A 150 -11.65 18.01 12.59
C GLY A 150 -10.63 17.10 13.28
N SER A 151 -10.33 15.95 12.65
CA SER A 151 -9.64 14.83 13.28
C SER A 151 -8.61 14.16 12.37
N GLU A 152 -7.70 13.41 12.99
CA GLU A 152 -6.64 12.68 12.28
C GLU A 152 -6.48 11.26 12.84
N LEU A 153 -6.10 10.32 11.98
CA LEU A 153 -5.78 8.95 12.35
C LEU A 153 -4.43 8.56 11.74
N VAL A 154 -3.56 7.94 12.54
CA VAL A 154 -2.26 7.43 12.10
C VAL A 154 -2.33 5.92 12.00
N ALA A 155 -1.84 5.35 10.91
CA ALA A 155 -1.62 3.91 10.76
C ALA A 155 -0.15 3.61 10.46
N THR A 156 0.34 2.50 10.98
CA THR A 156 1.71 2.01 10.79
C THR A 156 1.69 0.56 10.33
N ILE A 157 2.47 0.23 9.29
CA ILE A 157 2.68 -1.13 8.81
C ILE A 157 3.43 -1.93 9.88
N THR A 158 2.90 -3.09 10.25
CA THR A 158 3.47 -4.01 11.22
C THR A 158 3.89 -5.35 10.60
N GLY A 159 3.46 -5.64 9.37
CA GLY A 159 3.85 -6.84 8.64
C GLY A 159 3.52 -6.75 7.15
N VAL A 160 4.34 -7.43 6.33
CA VAL A 160 4.18 -7.51 4.89
C VAL A 160 4.32 -8.98 4.48
N ASP A 161 3.37 -9.49 3.71
CA ASP A 161 3.40 -10.86 3.20
C ASP A 161 2.88 -10.87 1.77
N GLY A 162 3.75 -11.19 0.81
CA GLY A 162 3.46 -11.11 -0.61
C GLY A 162 4.07 -12.29 -1.36
N PRO A 163 3.28 -13.09 -2.09
CA PRO A 163 3.80 -14.17 -2.92
C PRO A 163 4.56 -13.63 -4.12
N GLY A 164 5.42 -14.47 -4.69
CA GLY A 164 6.17 -14.18 -5.93
C GLY A 164 7.42 -13.34 -5.75
N PHE A 165 7.42 -12.31 -4.89
CA PHE A 165 8.62 -11.47 -4.69
C PHE A 165 9.81 -12.28 -4.16
N GLU A 166 11.02 -12.01 -4.64
CA GLU A 166 12.28 -12.47 -4.06
C GLU A 166 12.40 -11.98 -2.62
N LYS A 167 12.25 -10.65 -2.47
CA LYS A 167 12.19 -9.93 -1.20
C LYS A 167 11.17 -8.79 -1.28
N LEU A 168 10.35 -8.68 -0.24
CA LEU A 168 9.41 -7.57 -0.04
C LEU A 168 9.69 -6.91 1.30
N GLU A 169 9.97 -5.61 1.29
CA GLU A 169 10.27 -4.84 2.49
C GLU A 169 9.51 -3.51 2.55
N ILE A 170 9.49 -2.88 3.73
CA ILE A 170 8.88 -1.56 3.89
C ILE A 170 9.87 -0.53 3.37
N LYS A 171 9.42 0.38 2.49
CA LYS A 171 10.24 1.51 2.04
C LYS A 171 10.60 2.40 3.23
N ASP A 172 11.88 2.71 3.37
CA ASP A 172 12.40 3.57 4.44
C ASP A 172 11.59 4.85 4.60
N GLY A 173 11.21 5.14 5.86
CA GLY A 173 10.41 6.32 6.22
C GLY A 173 8.96 6.32 5.73
N SER A 174 8.51 5.25 5.05
CA SER A 174 7.17 5.17 4.42
C SER A 174 6.27 4.11 5.06
N GLY A 175 6.65 3.58 6.22
CA GLY A 175 5.89 2.57 6.96
C GLY A 175 4.73 3.12 7.79
N SER A 176 4.61 4.45 7.92
CA SER A 176 3.54 5.09 8.69
C SER A 176 2.94 6.24 7.90
N ALA A 177 1.63 6.43 8.03
CA ALA A 177 0.91 7.51 7.36
C ALA A 177 -0.19 8.09 8.26
N THR A 178 -0.50 9.37 8.02
CA THR A 178 -1.59 10.08 8.70
C THR A 178 -2.70 10.36 7.69
N ALA A 179 -3.92 9.94 8.01
CA ALA A 179 -5.13 10.34 7.31
C ALA A 179 -5.84 11.44 8.11
N LYS A 180 -6.43 12.41 7.42
CA LYS A 180 -7.05 13.59 8.02
C LYS A 180 -8.48 13.80 7.51
N VAL A 181 -9.36 14.13 8.43
CA VAL A 181 -10.69 14.66 8.16
C VAL A 181 -10.69 16.12 8.60
N VAL A 182 -10.85 17.01 7.62
CA VAL A 182 -10.78 18.45 7.78
C VAL A 182 -12.17 18.99 8.06
N ASP A 183 -12.27 19.70 9.17
CA ASP A 183 -13.44 20.48 9.59
C ASP A 183 -13.90 21.45 8.50
N THR A 184 -15.21 21.60 8.35
CA THR A 184 -15.80 22.57 7.42
C THR A 184 -16.59 23.65 8.15
N GLU A 185 -16.73 24.81 7.50
CA GLU A 185 -17.39 25.93 8.14
C GLU A 185 -18.91 25.85 7.96
N THR A 186 -19.62 25.49 9.03
CA THR A 186 -21.07 25.74 9.14
C THR A 186 -21.35 26.89 10.09
N ALA A 187 -22.11 27.89 9.62
CA ALA A 187 -22.40 29.09 10.38
C ALA A 187 -23.42 28.83 11.52
N SER A 188 -23.13 29.33 12.71
CA SER A 188 -24.09 29.51 13.79
C SER A 188 -24.42 31.00 13.96
N THR A 189 -25.68 31.30 14.26
CA THR A 189 -26.19 32.67 14.45
C THR A 189 -26.53 32.94 15.91
N VAL A 190 -26.49 34.22 16.28
CA VAL A 190 -26.99 34.71 17.57
C VAL A 190 -28.07 35.76 17.32
N SER A 191 -29.14 35.72 18.11
CA SER A 191 -30.21 36.72 18.12
C SER A 191 -30.37 37.31 19.51
N LEU A 192 -30.85 38.55 19.61
CA LEU A 192 -31.08 39.24 20.86
C LEU A 192 -32.54 39.72 20.93
N SER A 193 -33.22 39.43 22.03
CA SER A 193 -34.59 39.86 22.29
C SER A 193 -34.70 40.56 23.65
N GLY A 194 -35.71 41.42 23.79
CA GLY A 194 -36.02 42.11 25.04
C GLY A 194 -37.42 41.76 25.55
N SER A 195 -37.61 41.75 26.87
CA SER A 195 -38.93 41.52 27.48
C SER A 195 -39.85 42.73 27.38
N VAL A 196 -41.16 42.47 27.24
CA VAL A 196 -42.22 43.46 27.51
C VAL A 196 -42.77 43.19 28.91
N GLN A 197 -42.78 44.21 29.78
CA GLN A 197 -43.24 44.10 31.16
C GLN A 197 -44.20 45.26 31.47
N ASN A 198 -45.16 45.02 32.35
CA ASN A 198 -46.01 46.08 32.90
C ASN A 198 -45.24 46.86 33.98
N GLU A 199 -45.59 48.13 34.16
CA GLU A 199 -45.01 48.99 35.20
C GLU A 199 -45.31 48.47 36.62
N GLY A 200 -44.34 48.59 37.53
CA GLY A 200 -44.47 48.16 38.93
C GLY A 200 -43.12 48.15 39.66
N SER A 201 -43.14 48.07 41.00
CA SER A 201 -41.95 48.19 41.86
C SER A 201 -40.92 47.04 41.72
N THR A 202 -41.20 46.05 40.88
CA THR A 202 -40.32 44.90 40.59
C THR A 202 -40.08 44.72 39.09
N ALA A 203 -40.37 45.74 38.27
CA ALA A 203 -40.18 45.66 36.83
C ALA A 203 -38.68 45.56 36.48
N GLN A 204 -38.34 44.69 35.53
CA GLN A 204 -36.97 44.47 35.04
C GLN A 204 -36.93 44.44 33.52
N TYR A 205 -35.91 45.05 32.93
CA TYR A 205 -35.52 44.79 31.54
C TYR A 205 -34.77 43.48 31.48
N VAL A 206 -35.31 42.49 30.77
CA VAL A 206 -34.65 41.22 30.51
C VAL A 206 -34.25 41.17 29.05
N PHE A 207 -32.94 41.07 28.79
CA PHE A 207 -32.39 40.80 27.48
C PHE A 207 -32.01 39.32 27.39
N THR A 208 -32.49 38.63 26.36
CA THR A 208 -32.20 37.22 26.12
C THR A 208 -31.44 37.09 24.81
N ALA A 209 -30.21 36.58 24.88
CA ALA A 209 -29.47 36.15 23.70
C ALA A 209 -29.78 34.68 23.43
N THR A 210 -30.01 34.33 22.16
CA THR A 210 -30.31 32.96 21.72
C THR A 210 -29.38 32.58 20.57
N LEU A 211 -28.58 31.52 20.77
CA LEU A 211 -27.78 30.88 19.73
C LEU A 211 -28.65 29.91 18.92
N SER A 212 -28.36 29.77 17.62
CA SER A 212 -29.02 28.78 16.76
C SER A 212 -28.63 27.32 17.06
N HIS A 213 -27.50 27.12 17.75
CA HIS A 213 -26.99 25.83 18.17
C HIS A 213 -26.47 25.94 19.60
N ALA A 214 -26.47 24.83 20.35
CA ALA A 214 -25.97 24.81 21.71
C ALA A 214 -24.50 25.23 21.76
N SER A 215 -24.10 25.94 22.81
CA SER A 215 -22.69 26.28 22.97
C SER A 215 -21.85 25.06 23.36
N GLN A 216 -20.61 24.99 22.87
CA GLN A 216 -19.57 24.10 23.39
C GLN A 216 -18.55 24.95 24.16
N GLY A 217 -18.74 25.01 25.47
CA GLY A 217 -18.08 25.94 26.38
C GLY A 217 -18.95 27.15 26.75
N VAL A 218 -18.39 28.07 27.54
CA VAL A 218 -19.11 29.28 27.95
C VAL A 218 -19.03 30.32 26.84
N THR A 219 -20.17 30.76 26.30
CA THR A 219 -20.24 31.87 25.34
C THR A 219 -20.58 33.17 26.05
N THR A 220 -19.83 34.21 25.73
CA THR A 220 -20.02 35.55 26.27
C THR A 220 -20.50 36.49 25.16
N ILE A 221 -21.67 37.10 25.34
CA ILE A 221 -22.22 38.13 24.45
C ILE A 221 -22.11 39.48 25.17
N THR A 222 -21.29 40.37 24.62
CA THR A 222 -21.12 41.73 25.14
C THR A 222 -22.14 42.66 24.49
N THR A 223 -22.93 43.35 25.31
CA THR A 223 -23.89 44.38 24.88
C THR A 223 -23.49 45.74 25.45
N ASP A 224 -24.13 46.81 25.01
CA ASP A 224 -23.96 48.15 25.58
C ASP A 224 -24.52 48.28 27.01
N LYS A 225 -25.33 47.30 27.46
CA LYS A 225 -25.95 47.27 28.79
C LYS A 225 -25.31 46.27 29.76
N GLY A 226 -24.35 45.48 29.31
CA GLY A 226 -23.69 44.45 30.11
C GLY A 226 -23.40 43.18 29.33
N VAL A 227 -23.05 42.13 30.06
CA VAL A 227 -22.65 40.84 29.50
C VAL A 227 -23.75 39.80 29.70
N ILE A 228 -24.12 39.11 28.62
CA ILE A 228 -24.94 37.90 28.68
C ILE A 228 -23.99 36.70 28.59
N THR A 229 -24.11 35.77 29.54
CA THR A 229 -23.37 34.51 29.52
C THR A 229 -24.33 33.38 29.15
N ILE A 230 -23.94 32.57 28.18
CA ILE A 230 -24.60 31.32 27.80
C ILE A 230 -23.70 30.20 28.28
N ALA A 231 -24.22 29.33 29.15
CA ALA A 231 -23.47 28.23 29.70
C ALA A 231 -23.18 27.16 28.63
N ASP A 232 -22.22 26.29 28.93
CA ASP A 232 -21.93 25.11 28.11
C ASP A 232 -23.19 24.23 27.95
N GLY A 233 -23.44 23.75 26.74
CA GLY A 233 -24.62 22.97 26.38
C GLY A 233 -25.91 23.79 26.22
N GLU A 234 -25.92 25.07 26.60
CA GLU A 234 -27.12 25.91 26.51
C GLU A 234 -27.18 26.71 25.20
N THR A 235 -28.40 27.06 24.80
CA THR A 235 -28.66 27.95 23.65
C THR A 235 -29.03 29.37 24.06
N THR A 236 -29.31 29.60 25.35
CA THR A 236 -29.82 30.89 25.82
C THR A 236 -29.08 31.40 27.05
N GLY A 237 -29.02 32.72 27.16
CA GLY A 237 -28.51 33.43 28.33
C GLY A 237 -29.29 34.71 28.52
N THR A 238 -29.37 35.20 29.76
CA THR A 238 -30.12 36.42 30.08
C THR A 238 -29.30 37.45 30.83
N LEU A 239 -29.56 38.73 30.55
CA LEU A 239 -29.11 39.88 31.33
C LEU A 239 -30.36 40.57 31.87
N LYS A 240 -30.39 40.81 33.18
CA LYS A 240 -31.50 41.49 33.87
C LYS A 240 -31.02 42.82 34.44
N ILE A 241 -31.79 43.86 34.23
CA ILE A 241 -31.53 45.22 34.70
C ILE A 241 -32.81 45.75 35.32
N ASP A 242 -32.75 46.26 36.53
CA ASP A 242 -33.93 46.82 37.20
C ASP A 242 -34.44 48.06 36.44
N ALA A 243 -35.76 48.15 36.27
CA ALA A 243 -36.39 49.34 35.73
C ALA A 243 -36.35 50.46 36.78
N ALA A 244 -35.89 51.64 36.37
CA ALA A 244 -35.76 52.82 37.23
C ALA A 244 -37.11 53.49 37.50
#